data_AF-A0A329M189-F1
#
_entry.id   AF-A0A329M189-F1
#
_cell.length_a   1.000
_cell.length_b   1.000
_cell.length_c   1.000
_cell.angle_alpha   90.00
_cell.angle_beta   90.00
_cell.angle_gamma   90.00
#
_symmetry.space_group_name_H-M   'P 1'
#
loop_
_entity.id
_entity.type
_entity.pdbx_description
1 polymer ?
#
loop_
_entity_poly.entity_id
_entity_poly.type
_entity_poly.pdbx_seq_one_letter_code
_entity_poly.pdbx_strand_id
1 'polypeptide(L)'
;MESPDMPGRFIICSFISDEATCRGNNLPAIPQATASPNASSSAVNWIGTTTGIRQTNEGEQSRVIDGKPVKTLAPSRSITVNGIVCGVDNSGTTACKDPQGRGFVLSPHGSSWLPHV
;
A
#
# COMPACT_ATOMS: atom_id res chain seq x y z
N MET A 1 4.60 -14.44 -24.94
CA MET A 1 4.54 -12.99 -24.63
C MET A 1 4.29 -12.88 -23.15
N GLU A 2 5.29 -13.27 -22.36
CA GLU A 2 5.27 -13.14 -20.92
C GLU A 2 5.68 -11.73 -20.56
N SER A 3 4.81 -11.02 -19.84
CA SER A 3 5.16 -9.73 -19.23
C SER A 3 6.42 -9.93 -18.39
N PRO A 4 7.45 -9.07 -18.52
CA PRO A 4 8.62 -9.17 -17.69
C PRO A 4 8.20 -9.01 -16.24
N ASP A 5 8.49 -10.05 -15.45
CA ASP A 5 8.45 -10.05 -14.00
C ASP A 5 9.29 -8.85 -13.52
N MET A 6 8.63 -7.71 -13.29
CA MET A 6 9.24 -6.53 -12.70
C MET A 6 9.69 -6.94 -11.29
N PRO A 7 11.00 -6.93 -10.98
CA PRO A 7 11.48 -7.41 -9.71
C PRO A 7 10.92 -6.56 -8.56
N GLY A 8 10.00 -7.16 -7.79
CA GLY A 8 9.90 -6.94 -6.35
C GLY A 8 9.29 -5.63 -5.84
N ARG A 9 8.29 -5.04 -6.49
CA ARG A 9 7.46 -3.97 -5.90
C ARG A 9 6.01 -4.40 -5.69
N PHE A 10 5.80 -5.44 -4.89
CA PHE A 10 4.46 -5.73 -4.35
C PHE A 10 4.21 -4.80 -3.16
N ILE A 11 3.04 -4.18 -3.14
CA ILE A 11 2.56 -3.35 -2.05
C ILE A 11 1.63 -4.23 -1.22
N ILE A 12 1.93 -4.36 0.06
CA ILE A 12 1.10 -5.13 0.98
C ILE A 12 0.17 -4.14 1.67
N CYS A 13 -1.13 -4.38 1.51
CA CYS A 13 -2.15 -3.59 2.15
C CYS A 13 -2.99 -4.47 3.07
N SER A 14 -3.32 -3.93 4.24
CA SER A 14 -4.23 -4.53 5.21
C SER A 14 -5.52 -3.74 5.24
N PHE A 15 -6.62 -4.44 5.48
CA PHE A 15 -7.94 -3.86 5.70
C PHE A 15 -8.23 -3.93 7.20
N ILE A 16 -8.14 -2.80 7.89
CA ILE A 16 -8.31 -2.71 9.34
C ILE A 16 -9.31 -1.59 9.62
N SER A 17 -10.29 -1.84 10.49
CA SER A 17 -11.24 -0.80 10.95
C SER A 17 -11.86 0.03 9.82
N ASP A 18 -12.30 -0.64 8.75
CA ASP A 18 -12.92 -0.04 7.56
C ASP A 18 -12.02 0.93 6.75
N GLU A 19 -10.69 0.84 6.91
CA GLU A 19 -9.72 1.48 6.02
C GLU A 19 -8.78 0.49 5.34
N ALA A 20 -8.33 0.86 4.13
CA ALA A 20 -7.17 0.23 3.52
C ALA A 20 -5.91 0.96 3.98
N THR A 21 -4.91 0.20 4.40
CA THR A 21 -3.62 0.70 4.88
C THR A 21 -2.51 -0.09 4.22
N CYS A 22 -1.44 0.57 3.77
CA CYS A 22 -0.26 -0.11 3.24
C CYS A 22 0.98 0.39 3.94
N ARG A 23 1.89 -0.53 4.27
CA ARG A 23 3.15 -0.22 4.98
C ARG A 23 4.36 -0.78 4.25
N GLY A 24 5.35 0.08 4.03
CA GLY A 24 6.62 -0.34 3.44
C GLY A 24 7.49 0.85 3.03
N ASN A 25 8.78 0.60 2.80
CA ASN A 25 9.68 1.59 2.20
C ASN A 25 9.79 1.45 0.68
N ASN A 26 9.02 0.54 0.10
CA ASN A 26 8.93 0.28 -1.34
C ASN A 26 7.68 0.91 -1.98
N LEU A 27 6.98 1.82 -1.29
CA LEU A 27 5.82 2.52 -1.85
C LEU A 27 6.28 3.40 -3.04
N PRO A 28 5.68 3.25 -4.24
CA PRO A 28 6.03 4.04 -5.41
C PRO A 28 5.97 5.54 -5.12
N ALA A 29 6.91 6.32 -5.66
CA ALA A 29 6.94 7.78 -5.55
C ALA A 29 6.82 8.37 -4.12
N ILE A 30 6.97 7.56 -3.07
CA ILE A 30 7.08 8.00 -1.67
C ILE A 30 8.53 7.78 -1.23
N PRO A 31 9.26 8.83 -0.81
CA PRO A 31 10.62 8.69 -0.29
C PRO A 31 10.67 7.72 0.89
N GLN A 32 11.75 6.94 1.02
CA GLN A 32 11.91 6.02 2.15
C GLN A 32 11.78 6.74 3.49
N ALA A 33 11.21 6.06 4.48
CA ALA A 33 11.09 6.65 5.80
C ALA A 33 12.45 6.85 6.44
N THR A 34 12.63 7.99 7.11
CA THR A 34 13.88 8.29 7.81
C THR A 34 13.85 7.63 9.18
N ALA A 35 14.81 6.76 9.45
CA ALA A 35 14.95 6.13 10.76
C ALA A 35 15.23 7.20 11.82
N SER A 36 14.45 7.21 12.90
CA SER A 36 14.84 7.96 14.09
C SER A 36 16.00 7.24 14.79
N PRO A 37 17.03 7.97 15.26
CA PRO A 37 18.18 7.36 15.94
C PRO A 37 17.81 6.60 17.22
N ASN A 38 16.61 6.81 17.74
CA ASN A 38 16.09 6.19 18.96
C ASN A 38 15.09 5.05 18.68
N ALA A 39 14.85 4.66 17.43
CA ALA A 39 13.88 3.62 17.09
C ALA A 39 14.53 2.23 17.13
N SER A 40 13.88 1.28 17.81
CA SER A 40 14.30 -0.13 17.85
C SER A 40 14.05 -0.88 16.53
N SER A 41 13.35 -0.27 15.59
CA SER A 41 12.87 -0.87 14.34
C SER A 41 13.06 0.12 13.20
N SER A 42 13.26 -0.40 11.99
CA SER A 42 13.35 0.44 10.79
C SER A 42 12.08 1.25 10.62
N ALA A 43 12.23 2.56 10.44
CA ALA A 43 11.12 3.43 10.05
C ALA A 43 10.61 3.00 8.67
N VAL A 44 9.30 3.00 8.50
CA VAL A 44 8.61 2.64 7.25
C VAL A 44 7.52 3.64 6.94
N ASN A 45 7.20 3.83 5.66
CA ASN A 45 6.05 4.64 5.29
C ASN A 45 4.76 3.87 5.53
N TRP A 46 3.73 4.62 5.88
CA TRP A 46 2.36 4.18 6.05
C TRP A 46 1.47 5.08 5.21
N ILE A 47 0.56 4.49 4.46
CA ILE A 47 -0.51 5.20 3.80
C ILE A 47 -1.83 4.53 4.13
N GLY A 48 -2.78 5.30 4.63
CA GLY A 48 -4.13 4.82 4.95
C GLY A 48 -5.18 5.67 4.25
N THR A 49 -6.32 5.09 3.90
CA THR A 49 -7.44 5.84 3.34
C THR A 49 -7.96 6.88 4.36
N THR A 50 -7.92 6.61 5.67
CA THR A 50 -8.30 7.61 6.69
C THR A 50 -7.13 8.50 7.13
N THR A 51 -5.92 7.93 7.25
CA THR A 51 -4.79 8.60 7.94
C THR A 51 -3.91 9.44 7.02
N GLY A 52 -3.99 9.25 5.71
CA GLY A 52 -3.03 9.81 4.77
C GLY A 52 -1.65 9.16 4.87
N ILE A 53 -0.65 9.84 4.29
CA ILE A 53 0.75 9.41 4.29
C ILE A 53 1.40 9.85 5.61
N ARG A 54 2.02 8.90 6.32
CA ARG A 54 2.81 9.14 7.54
C ARG A 54 3.98 8.16 7.63
N GLN A 55 4.87 8.38 8.59
CA GLN A 55 5.97 7.44 8.91
C GLN A 55 5.68 6.75 10.24
N THR A 56 6.09 5.49 10.38
CA THR A 56 5.97 4.71 11.62
C THR A 56 7.22 3.84 11.83
N ASN A 57 7.47 3.44 13.08
CA ASN A 57 8.59 2.56 13.47
C ASN A 57 8.11 1.11 13.71
N GLU A 58 6.91 0.75 13.24
CA GLU A 58 6.34 -0.58 13.49
C GLU A 58 6.85 -1.67 12.52
N GLY A 59 7.85 -1.37 11.67
CA GLY A 59 8.45 -2.32 10.73
C GLY A 59 7.58 -2.62 9.50
N GLU A 60 8.16 -3.23 8.45
CA GLU A 60 7.41 -3.56 7.23
C GLU A 60 6.30 -4.58 7.48
N GLN A 61 5.24 -4.52 6.66
CA GLN A 61 4.14 -5.47 6.75
C GLN A 61 4.60 -6.89 6.41
N SER A 62 4.13 -7.88 7.16
CA SER A 62 4.48 -9.28 6.91
C SER A 62 3.92 -9.75 5.55
N ARG A 63 4.75 -10.47 4.80
CA ARG A 63 4.37 -11.14 3.54
C ARG A 63 3.68 -12.48 3.76
N VAL A 64 3.65 -12.95 5.01
CA VAL A 64 3.05 -14.21 5.41
C VAL A 64 2.07 -13.93 6.55
N ILE A 65 0.82 -14.33 6.35
CA ILE A 65 -0.26 -14.20 7.33
C ILE A 65 -0.77 -15.61 7.62
N ASP A 66 -0.78 -16.02 8.89
CA ASP A 66 -1.16 -17.39 9.32
C ASP A 66 -0.43 -18.51 8.55
N GLY A 67 0.88 -18.33 8.32
CA GLY A 67 1.70 -19.28 7.58
C GLY A 67 1.44 -19.33 6.07
N LYS A 68 0.53 -18.49 5.55
CA LYS A 68 0.21 -18.42 4.12
C LYS A 68 0.82 -17.16 3.50
N PRO A 69 1.49 -17.27 2.33
CA PRO A 69 1.99 -16.10 1.64
C PRO A 69 0.82 -15.22 1.16
N VAL A 70 0.96 -13.91 1.34
CA VAL A 70 0.03 -12.92 0.80
C VAL A 70 0.11 -12.98 -0.72
N LYS A 71 -1.05 -13.14 -1.36
CA LYS A 71 -1.14 -13.15 -2.82
C LYS A 71 -1.16 -11.72 -3.35
N THR A 72 -0.35 -11.46 -4.37
CA THR A 72 -0.37 -10.20 -5.11
C THR A 72 -1.64 -10.11 -5.94
N LEU A 73 -2.29 -8.94 -5.91
CA LEU A 73 -3.42 -8.66 -6.79
C LEU A 73 -2.90 -8.52 -8.24
N ALA A 74 -3.51 -9.24 -9.18
CA ALA A 74 -3.08 -9.20 -10.58
C ALA A 74 -3.36 -7.82 -11.22
N PRO A 75 -2.59 -7.41 -12.24
CA PRO A 75 -2.86 -6.18 -12.99
C PRO A 75 -4.27 -6.16 -13.59
N SER A 76 -4.85 -4.96 -13.68
CA SER A 76 -6.25 -4.73 -14.09
C SER A 76 -7.30 -5.48 -13.26
N ARG A 77 -6.99 -5.77 -11.99
CA ARG A 77 -7.94 -6.37 -11.04
C ARG A 77 -8.16 -5.45 -9.86
N SER A 78 -9.37 -5.53 -9.33
CA SER A 78 -9.76 -4.92 -8.07
C SER A 78 -10.25 -5.99 -7.08
N ILE A 79 -10.17 -5.66 -5.81
CA ILE A 79 -10.77 -6.38 -4.70
C ILE A 79 -11.64 -5.41 -3.91
N THR A 80 -12.77 -5.90 -3.42
CA THR A 80 -13.64 -5.16 -2.51
C THR A 80 -13.71 -5.90 -1.18
N VAL A 81 -13.40 -5.20 -0.09
CA VAL A 81 -13.45 -5.73 1.29
C VAL A 81 -14.16 -4.71 2.16
N ASN A 82 -15.30 -5.07 2.76
CA ASN A 82 -16.09 -4.16 3.62
C ASN A 82 -16.38 -2.79 2.98
N GLY A 83 -16.64 -2.76 1.67
CA GLY A 83 -16.89 -1.52 0.91
C GLY A 83 -15.64 -0.71 0.54
N ILE A 84 -14.47 -1.12 1.01
CA ILE A 84 -13.17 -0.60 0.55
C ILE A 84 -12.85 -1.27 -0.78
N VAL A 85 -12.50 -0.48 -1.78
CA VAL A 85 -12.11 -0.96 -3.11
C VAL A 85 -10.63 -0.67 -3.32
N CYS A 86 -9.83 -1.70 -3.54
CA CYS A 86 -8.43 -1.57 -3.94
C CYS A 86 -8.23 -2.20 -5.31
N GLY A 87 -7.42 -1.59 -6.17
CA GLY A 87 -7.12 -2.12 -7.49
C GLY A 87 -5.70 -1.82 -7.93
N VAL A 88 -5.22 -2.64 -8.85
CA VAL A 88 -3.94 -2.45 -9.53
C VAL A 88 -4.21 -2.34 -11.02
N ASP A 89 -3.70 -1.31 -11.68
CA ASP A 89 -3.80 -1.16 -13.13
C ASP A 89 -2.66 -1.90 -13.86
N ASN A 90 -2.59 -1.80 -15.19
CA ASN A 90 -1.52 -2.41 -15.98
C ASN A 90 -0.17 -1.69 -15.87
N SER A 91 -0.12 -0.48 -15.33
CA SER A 91 1.11 0.27 -15.11
C SER A 91 1.76 -0.02 -13.75
N GLY A 92 1.12 -0.86 -12.92
CA GLY A 92 1.55 -1.11 -11.55
C GLY A 92 1.12 0.00 -10.58
N THR A 93 0.17 0.84 -10.98
CA THR A 93 -0.48 1.82 -10.11
C THR A 93 -1.47 1.10 -9.22
N THR A 94 -1.28 1.20 -7.91
CA THR A 94 -2.23 0.71 -6.91
C THR A 94 -3.07 1.87 -6.41
N ALA A 95 -4.38 1.71 -6.40
CA ALA A 95 -5.29 2.70 -5.82
C ALA A 95 -6.25 2.02 -4.85
N CYS A 96 -6.54 2.67 -3.72
CA CYS A 96 -7.54 2.23 -2.77
C CYS A 96 -8.49 3.37 -2.41
N LYS A 97 -9.77 3.04 -2.24
CA LYS A 97 -10.85 3.94 -1.85
C LYS A 97 -11.67 3.29 -0.75
N ASP A 98 -11.99 4.05 0.30
CA ASP A 98 -12.90 3.61 1.37
C ASP A 98 -14.37 4.02 1.08
N PRO A 99 -15.34 3.47 1.84
CA PRO A 99 -16.76 3.80 1.68
C PRO A 99 -17.09 5.28 1.88
N GLN A 100 -16.26 6.02 2.61
CA GLN A 100 -16.44 7.45 2.88
C GLN A 100 -15.92 8.33 1.74
N GLY A 101 -15.39 7.72 0.68
CA GLY A 101 -14.87 8.44 -0.47
C GLY A 101 -13.49 9.02 -0.24
N ARG A 102 -12.71 8.52 0.71
CA ARG A 102 -11.28 8.86 0.83
C ARG A 102 -10.45 7.79 0.16
N GLY A 103 -9.29 8.15 -0.35
CA GLY A 103 -8.46 7.19 -1.05
C GLY A 103 -7.00 7.56 -1.13
N PHE A 104 -6.24 6.68 -1.74
CA PHE A 104 -4.87 6.97 -2.14
C PHE A 104 -4.56 6.29 -3.46
N VAL A 105 -3.55 6.85 -4.13
CA VAL A 105 -2.96 6.30 -5.35
C VAL A 105 -1.46 6.17 -5.11
N LEU A 106 -0.92 5.02 -5.49
CA LEU A 106 0.49 4.68 -5.46
C LEU A 106 0.92 4.34 -6.89
N SER A 107 1.55 5.29 -7.57
CA SER A 107 2.02 5.12 -8.95
C SER A 107 3.52 5.39 -9.06
N PRO A 108 4.24 4.70 -9.96
CA PRO A 108 5.60 5.09 -10.33
C PRO A 108 5.72 6.55 -10.80
N HIS A 109 4.62 7.12 -11.32
CA HIS A 109 4.56 8.50 -11.80
C HIS A 109 4.24 9.53 -10.72
N GLY A 110 3.80 9.10 -9.54
CA GLY A 110 3.35 9.98 -8.48
C GLY A 110 2.40 9.28 -7.54
N SER A 111 2.55 9.55 -6.25
CA SER A 111 1.71 8.98 -5.21
C SER A 111 1.06 10.09 -4.41
N SER A 112 -0.22 9.92 -4.11
CA SER A 112 -0.97 10.91 -3.37
C SER A 112 -2.05 10.24 -2.53
N TRP A 113 -2.29 10.82 -1.36
CA TRP A 113 -3.53 10.62 -0.64
C TRP A 113 -4.56 11.64 -1.12
N LEU A 114 -5.83 11.24 -1.12
CA LEU A 114 -6.95 11.99 -1.65
C LEU A 114 -8.05 12.04 -0.57
N PRO A 115 -8.33 13.22 0.01
CA PRO A 115 -9.37 13.36 1.04
C PRO A 115 -10.79 13.14 0.49
N HIS A 116 -10.96 13.22 -0.83
CA HIS A 116 -12.20 12.90 -1.53
C HIS A 116 -11.89 12.33 -2.92
N VAL A 117 -12.57 11.23 -3.32
CA VAL A 117 -12.40 10.51 -4.60
C VAL A 117 -13.71 10.11 -5.25
#